data_AF-A0A6C0CZ34-F1
#
_entry.id   AF-A0A6C0CZ34-F1
#
_cell.length_a   1.000
_cell.length_b   1.000
_cell.length_c   1.000
_cell.angle_alpha   90.00
_cell.angle_beta   90.00
_cell.angle_gamma   90.00
#
_symmetry.space_group_name_H-M   'P 1'
#
loop_
_entity.id
_entity.type
_entity.pdbx_description
1 polymer ?
#
loop_
_entity_poly.entity_id
_entity_poly.type
_entity_poly.pdbx_seq_one_letter_code
_entity_poly.pdbx_strand_id
1 'polypeptide(L)'
;MNLDELENKLNKISIDSNNLDNDFKNLTKYISERDDTKRTRQDYYNCLSDSEREYQQNNDLYKDWINSYSKEYIEMSEFYVGEELPREHYLQSKKDVIELYKLFVYYGMMEHYLNILFNK
;
A
#
# COMPACT_ATOMS: atom_id res chain seq x y z
N MET A 1 -26.82 -12.90 -39.10
CA MET A 1 -26.31 -12.04 -38.01
C MET A 1 -24.85 -12.42 -37.81
N ASN A 2 -23.92 -11.50 -38.02
CA ASN A 2 -22.50 -11.83 -38.10
C ASN A 2 -21.93 -11.92 -36.68
N LEU A 3 -21.54 -13.12 -36.24
CA LEU A 3 -21.08 -13.38 -34.87
C LEU A 3 -19.82 -12.56 -34.53
N ASP A 4 -18.92 -12.41 -35.50
CA ASP A 4 -17.67 -11.67 -35.34
C ASP A 4 -17.90 -10.16 -35.11
N GLU A 5 -18.94 -9.57 -35.72
CA GLU A 5 -19.30 -8.17 -35.46
C GLU A 5 -19.87 -7.98 -34.05
N LEU A 6 -20.59 -8.98 -33.53
CA LEU A 6 -21.15 -8.93 -32.19
C LEU A 6 -20.04 -9.05 -31.15
N GLU A 7 -19.09 -9.96 -31.35
CA GLU A 7 -17.91 -10.11 -30.49
C GLU A 7 -17.09 -8.82 -30.42
N ASN A 8 -16.81 -8.20 -31.57
CA ASN A 8 -16.07 -6.93 -31.63
C ASN A 8 -16.79 -5.79 -30.90
N LYS A 9 -18.12 -5.69 -31.05
CA LYS A 9 -18.92 -4.69 -30.32
C LYS A 9 -18.91 -4.94 -28.81
N LEU A 10 -19.02 -6.20 -28.39
CA LEU A 10 -19.01 -6.57 -26.98
C LEU A 10 -17.65 -6.25 -26.32
N ASN A 11 -16.56 -6.56 -27.02
CA ASN A 11 -15.21 -6.24 -26.58
C ASN A 11 -15.01 -4.72 -26.46
N LYS A 12 -15.49 -3.95 -27.44
CA LYS A 12 -15.43 -2.49 -27.37
C LYS A 12 -16.20 -1.93 -26.18
N ILE A 13 -17.42 -2.41 -25.94
CA ILE A 13 -18.24 -1.98 -24.79
C ILE A 13 -17.55 -2.32 -23.47
N SER A 14 -16.94 -3.50 -23.38
CA SER A 14 -16.17 -3.91 -22.19
C SER A 14 -14.98 -2.98 -21.93
N ILE A 15 -14.22 -2.65 -22.97
CA ILE A 15 -13.10 -1.71 -22.87
C ILE A 15 -13.59 -0.32 -22.45
N ASP A 16 -14.65 0.19 -23.09
CA ASP A 16 -15.22 1.50 -22.79
C ASP A 16 -15.74 1.56 -21.34
N SER A 17 -16.36 0.48 -20.85
CA SER A 17 -16.81 0.35 -19.46
C SER A 17 -15.63 0.42 -18.48
N ASN A 18 -14.55 -0.32 -18.74
CA ASN A 18 -13.37 -0.30 -17.87
C ASN A 18 -12.69 1.08 -17.86
N ASN A 19 -12.67 1.77 -19.00
CA ASN A 19 -12.13 3.13 -19.09
C ASN A 19 -12.98 4.11 -18.26
N LEU A 20 -14.31 4.02 -18.37
CA LEU A 20 -15.25 4.80 -17.58
C LEU A 20 -15.09 4.58 -16.07
N ASP A 21 -14.92 3.33 -15.64
CA ASP A 21 -14.70 3.02 -14.22
C ASP A 21 -13.39 3.64 -13.70
N ASN A 22 -12.33 3.60 -14.51
CA ASN A 22 -11.05 4.23 -14.16
C ASN A 22 -11.15 5.76 -14.13
N ASP A 23 -11.84 6.36 -15.10
CA ASP A 23 -12.06 7.80 -15.14
C ASP A 23 -12.88 8.27 -13.93
N PHE A 24 -13.90 7.51 -13.56
CA PHE A 24 -14.70 7.77 -12.37
C PHE A 24 -13.84 7.71 -11.10
N LYS A 25 -13.04 6.64 -10.94
CA LYS A 25 -12.11 6.49 -9.80
C LYS A 25 -11.13 7.67 -9.70
N ASN A 26 -10.57 8.11 -10.82
CA ASN A 26 -9.63 9.23 -10.88
C ASN A 26 -10.31 10.57 -10.53
N LEU A 27 -11.53 10.79 -11.02
CA LEU A 27 -12.31 11.98 -10.70
C LEU A 27 -12.62 12.04 -9.20
N THR A 28 -13.09 10.94 -8.63
CA THR A 28 -13.43 10.88 -7.19
C THR A 28 -12.20 11.10 -6.33
N LYS A 29 -11.04 10.55 -6.73
CA LYS A 29 -9.75 10.83 -6.07
C LYS A 29 -9.43 12.33 -6.08
N TYR A 30 -9.45 12.95 -7.26
CA TYR A 30 -9.13 14.37 -7.43
C TYR A 30 -10.05 15.29 -6.62
N ILE A 31 -11.34 14.96 -6.56
CA ILE A 31 -12.30 15.68 -5.73
C ILE A 31 -11.94 15.51 -4.24
N SER A 32 -11.65 14.28 -3.81
CA SER A 32 -11.33 13.99 -2.41
C SER A 32 -10.07 14.67 -1.89
N GLU A 33 -9.08 14.92 -2.75
CA GLU A 33 -7.84 15.62 -2.39
C GLU A 33 -8.05 17.13 -2.22
N ARG A 34 -9.10 17.69 -2.82
CA ARG A 34 -9.42 19.13 -2.79
C ARG A 34 -10.56 19.47 -1.83
N ASP A 35 -11.24 18.47 -1.32
CA ASP A 35 -12.32 18.65 -0.37
C ASP A 35 -11.77 18.83 1.04
N ASP A 36 -11.73 20.08 1.49
CA ASP A 36 -11.34 20.44 2.86
C ASP A 36 -12.29 19.83 3.91
N THR A 37 -13.54 19.50 3.54
CA THR A 37 -14.53 18.92 4.46
C THR A 37 -14.35 17.41 4.66
N LYS A 38 -13.49 16.77 3.85
CA LYS A 38 -13.17 15.34 3.88
C LYS A 38 -14.39 14.41 3.69
N ARG A 39 -15.53 14.93 3.22
CA ARG A 39 -16.77 14.17 3.03
C ARG A 39 -16.68 13.26 1.82
N THR A 40 -16.02 13.72 0.77
CA THR A 40 -15.91 12.97 -0.49
C THR A 40 -14.87 11.84 -0.43
N ARG A 41 -14.12 11.71 0.67
CA ARG A 41 -13.20 10.58 0.88
C ARG A 41 -13.94 9.25 0.92
N GLN A 42 -15.13 9.22 1.52
CA GLN A 42 -15.93 7.98 1.59
C GLN A 42 -16.35 7.50 0.21
N ASP A 43 -16.72 8.43 -0.69
CA ASP A 43 -17.07 8.09 -2.06
C ASP A 43 -15.87 7.51 -2.80
N TYR A 44 -14.67 8.06 -2.58
CA TYR A 44 -13.42 7.53 -3.14
C TYR A 44 -13.12 6.12 -2.61
N TYR A 45 -13.27 5.90 -1.31
CA TYR A 45 -13.07 4.59 -0.67
C TYR A 45 -13.99 3.51 -1.26
N ASN A 46 -15.22 3.87 -1.59
CA ASN A 46 -16.17 2.95 -2.20
C ASN A 46 -15.76 2.51 -3.62
N CYS A 47 -14.93 3.29 -4.32
CA CYS A 47 -14.38 2.94 -5.63
C CYS A 47 -13.17 1.98 -5.55
N LEU A 48 -12.64 1.73 -4.35
CA LEU A 48 -11.46 0.90 -4.13
C LEU A 48 -11.85 -0.55 -3.77
N SER A 49 -10.97 -1.48 -4.12
CA SER A 49 -11.04 -2.85 -3.60
C SER A 49 -10.88 -2.84 -2.07
N ASP A 50 -11.38 -3.86 -1.39
CA ASP A 50 -11.43 -3.85 0.08
C ASP A 50 -10.05 -3.69 0.74
N SER A 51 -9.02 -4.36 0.20
CA SER A 51 -7.63 -4.22 0.67
C SER A 51 -7.08 -2.81 0.46
N GLU A 52 -7.29 -2.23 -0.72
CA GLU A 52 -6.80 -0.88 -1.03
C GLU A 52 -7.57 0.19 -0.24
N ARG A 53 -8.86 -0.07 0.04
CA ARG A 53 -9.71 0.79 0.86
C ARG A 53 -9.19 0.91 2.28
N GLU A 54 -8.89 -0.22 2.93
CA GLU A 54 -8.40 -0.25 4.31
C GLU A 54 -7.04 0.47 4.42
N TYR A 55 -6.13 0.20 3.49
CA TYR A 55 -4.85 0.91 3.42
C TYR A 55 -5.07 2.42 3.30
N GLN A 56 -5.90 2.84 2.34
CA GLN A 56 -6.10 4.26 2.07
C GLN A 56 -6.75 4.99 3.25
N GLN A 57 -7.72 4.36 3.92
CA GLN A 57 -8.34 4.91 5.12
C GLN A 57 -7.31 5.14 6.24
N ASN A 58 -6.48 4.14 6.52
CA ASN A 58 -5.44 4.25 7.54
C ASN A 58 -4.37 5.27 7.16
N ASN A 59 -3.98 5.33 5.88
CA ASN A 59 -3.01 6.28 5.38
C ASN A 59 -3.51 7.72 5.47
N ASP A 60 -4.78 7.98 5.16
CA ASP A 60 -5.37 9.31 5.25
C ASP A 60 -5.51 9.75 6.72
N LEU A 61 -5.86 8.84 7.63
CA LEU A 61 -5.86 9.10 9.07
C LEU A 61 -4.46 9.43 9.60
N TYR A 62 -3.47 8.67 9.16
CA TYR A 62 -2.07 8.92 9.49
C TYR A 62 -1.62 10.30 8.98
N LYS A 63 -1.91 10.63 7.72
CA LYS A 63 -1.62 11.95 7.13
C LYS A 63 -2.27 13.08 7.90
N ASP A 64 -3.55 12.94 8.25
CA ASP A 64 -4.26 13.93 9.05
C ASP A 64 -3.61 14.13 10.43
N TRP A 65 -3.15 13.04 11.06
CA TRP A 65 -2.47 13.07 12.34
C TRP A 65 -1.10 13.76 12.24
N ILE A 66 -0.24 13.36 11.29
CA ILE A 66 1.09 13.97 11.13
C ILE A 66 1.01 15.44 10.73
N ASN A 67 0.04 15.82 9.88
CA ASN A 67 -0.12 17.21 9.45
C ASN A 67 -0.52 18.16 10.59
N SER A 68 -0.91 17.61 11.76
CA SER A 68 -1.23 18.39 12.95
C SER A 68 0.02 18.82 13.75
N TYR A 69 1.19 18.26 13.46
CA TYR A 69 2.45 18.56 14.15
C TYR A 69 3.48 19.21 13.21
N SER A 70 4.52 19.82 13.78
CA SER A 70 5.63 20.32 12.98
C SER A 70 6.49 19.17 12.46
N LYS A 71 7.12 19.39 11.31
CA LYS A 71 7.97 18.41 10.65
C LYS A 71 9.13 17.99 11.56
N GLU A 72 9.76 18.94 12.22
CA GLU A 72 10.93 18.70 13.09
C GLU A 72 10.57 17.82 14.28
N TYR A 73 9.37 17.98 14.85
CA TYR A 73 8.91 17.15 15.96
C TYR A 73 8.65 15.71 15.52
N ILE A 74 8.03 15.54 14.35
CA ILE A 74 7.70 14.23 13.80
C ILE A 74 8.97 13.46 13.38
N GLU A 75 9.96 14.14 12.80
CA GLU A 75 11.22 13.53 12.41
C GLU A 75 12.02 12.98 13.61
N MET A 76 11.79 13.50 14.81
CA MET A 76 12.36 12.96 16.04
C MET A 76 11.60 11.76 16.60
N SER A 77 10.41 11.44 16.08
CA SER A 77 9.60 10.32 16.54
C SER A 77 10.07 9.00 15.94
N GLU A 78 10.27 7.99 16.78
CA GLU A 78 10.56 6.61 16.35
C GLU A 78 9.40 5.98 15.56
N PHE A 79 8.20 6.53 15.69
CA PHE A 79 6.99 6.02 15.04
C PHE A 79 6.71 6.68 13.68
N TYR A 80 7.48 7.69 13.29
CA TYR A 80 7.32 8.32 11.98
C TYR A 80 7.97 7.48 10.90
N VAL A 81 7.18 7.13 9.88
CA VAL A 81 7.60 6.24 8.78
C VAL A 81 7.72 6.96 7.43
N GLY A 82 7.52 8.28 7.40
CA GLY A 82 7.49 9.09 6.18
C GLY A 82 6.11 9.67 5.89
N GLU A 83 5.95 10.27 4.71
CA GLU A 83 4.70 10.97 4.32
C GLU A 83 3.52 10.02 4.10
N GLU A 84 3.78 8.75 3.77
CA GLU A 84 2.76 7.73 3.59
C GLU A 84 3.10 6.47 4.40
N LEU A 85 2.07 5.76 4.85
CA LEU A 85 2.25 4.45 5.47
C LEU A 85 2.88 3.48 4.45
N PRO A 86 3.90 2.72 4.83
CA PRO A 86 4.52 1.74 3.94
C PRO A 86 3.49 0.66 3.54
N ARG A 87 3.35 0.44 2.23
CA ARG A 87 2.46 -0.59 1.65
C ARG A 87 2.99 -2.01 1.85
N GLU A 88 4.31 -2.15 1.94
CA GLU A 88 4.98 -3.42 2.15
C GLU A 88 5.16 -3.66 3.65
N HIS A 89 4.64 -4.79 4.12
CA HIS A 89 5.02 -5.34 5.42
C HIS A 89 6.23 -6.25 5.26
N TYR A 90 7.11 -6.28 6.27
CA TYR A 90 8.14 -7.30 6.37
C TYR A 90 7.48 -8.69 6.30
N LEU A 91 8.07 -9.62 5.54
CA LEU A 91 7.64 -11.03 5.39
C LEU A 91 6.44 -11.30 4.49
N GLN A 92 6.13 -10.42 3.52
CA GLN A 92 5.03 -10.67 2.58
C GLN A 92 5.36 -11.71 1.50
N SER A 93 6.62 -11.85 1.10
CA SER A 93 7.02 -12.84 0.12
C SER A 93 7.64 -14.09 0.76
N LYS A 94 7.43 -15.26 0.15
CA LYS A 94 8.13 -16.51 0.58
C LYS A 94 9.64 -16.34 0.59
N LYS A 95 10.18 -15.47 -0.28
CA LYS A 95 11.61 -15.18 -0.36
C LYS A 95 12.08 -14.41 0.88
N ASP A 96 11.29 -13.45 1.36
CA ASP A 96 11.61 -12.64 2.54
C ASP A 96 11.66 -13.51 3.80
N VAL A 97 10.73 -14.45 3.91
CA VAL A 97 10.70 -15.44 4.99
C VAL A 97 11.93 -16.35 4.94
N ILE A 98 12.31 -16.84 3.76
CA ILE A 98 13.52 -17.65 3.57
C ILE A 98 14.78 -16.85 3.93
N GLU A 99 14.84 -15.57 3.56
CA GLU A 99 15.95 -14.69 3.85
C GLU A 99 16.09 -14.42 5.36
N LEU A 100 14.97 -14.23 6.06
CA LEU A 100 14.95 -14.16 7.52
C LEU A 100 15.51 -15.44 8.16
N TYR A 101 15.09 -16.62 7.69
CA TYR A 101 15.63 -17.89 8.21
C TYR A 101 17.14 -18.04 7.97
N LYS A 102 17.64 -17.60 6.81
CA LYS A 102 19.09 -17.59 6.54
C LYS A 102 19.84 -16.70 7.52
N LEU A 103 19.29 -15.52 7.84
CA LEU A 103 19.89 -14.60 8.81
C LEU A 103 19.98 -15.25 10.21
N PHE A 104 18.90 -15.93 10.65
CA PHE A 104 18.90 -16.66 11.93
C PHE A 104 19.93 -17.79 11.97
N VAL A 105 20.03 -18.60 10.91
CA VAL A 105 21.03 -19.69 10.84
C VAL A 105 22.44 -19.13 10.83
N TYR A 106 22.69 -18.07 10.05
CA TYR A 106 23.99 -17.41 10.00
C TYR A 106 24.41 -16.87 11.37
N TYR A 107 23.51 -16.16 12.06
CA TYR A 107 23.79 -15.65 13.41
C TYR A 107 24.04 -16.78 14.42
N GLY A 108 23.23 -17.85 14.39
CA GLY A 108 23.45 -19.00 15.28
C GLY A 108 24.79 -19.71 15.03
N MET A 109 25.21 -19.84 13.77
CA MET A 109 26.52 -20.39 13.43
C MET A 109 27.66 -19.47 13.85
N MET A 110 27.52 -18.16 13.64
CA MET A 110 28.50 -17.16 14.05
C MET A 110 28.65 -17.11 15.57
N GLU A 111 27.54 -17.13 16.32
CA GLU A 111 27.55 -17.19 17.79
C GLU A 111 28.25 -18.45 18.28
N HIS A 112 27.96 -19.62 17.68
CA HIS A 112 28.65 -20.87 18.01
C HIS A 112 30.16 -20.78 17.76
N TYR A 113 30.56 -20.23 16.61
CA TYR A 113 31.96 -20.04 16.26
C TYR A 113 32.68 -19.11 17.23
N LEU A 114 32.08 -17.94 17.54
CA LEU A 114 32.64 -16.99 18.50
C LEU A 114 32.75 -17.61 19.90
N ASN A 115 31.75 -18.37 20.34
CA ASN A 115 31.80 -19.07 21.63
C ASN A 115 32.95 -20.10 21.70
N ILE A 116 33.25 -20.81 20.61
CA ILE A 116 34.41 -21.72 20.55
C ILE A 116 35.74 -20.94 20.58
N LEU A 117 35.78 -19.77 19.97
CA LEU A 117 36.99 -18.95 19.84
C LEU A 117 37.35 -18.21 21.12
N PHE A 118 36.33 -17.78 21.89
CA PHE A 118 36.50 -16.98 23.11
C PHE A 118 36.35 -17.76 24.43
N ASN A 119 35.76 -18.97 24.43
CA ASN A 119 35.73 -19.86 25.62
C ASN A 119 36.84 -20.93 25.59
N LYS A 120 37.99 -20.59 24.99
CA LYS A 120 39.27 -21.27 25.16
C LYS A 120 40.18 -20.41 26.01
#